data_AF-A0A5S4ZUL4-F1
#
_entry.id   AF-A0A5S4ZUL4-F1
#
_cell.length_a   1.000
_cell.length_b   1.000
_cell.length_c   1.000
_cell.angle_alpha   90.00
_cell.angle_beta   90.00
_cell.angle_gamma   90.00
#
_symmetry.space_group_name_H-M   'P 1'
#
loop_
_entity.id
_entity.type
_entity.pdbx_description
1 polymer ?
#
loop_
_entity_poly.entity_id
_entity_poly.type
_entity_poly.pdbx_seq_one_letter_code
_entity_poly.pdbx_strand_id
1 'polypeptide(L)'
;MTMKQQYILQEQEQPASHIVKLLSVVLAVLFMVGTFMLIRVPGGIKGYLYGFFREIARAQTLLRTHGWQHAEDDYLIIRYRGDQEGAELVQETTRLFYQRICDDFNFTPARKIPIIIHASREELNASFGWPASENAMGVYWGGVIRVLAPRAWINEDDPEAMKRIFWQAGPMAHEMTHLVLDYVARGNYPRWFTEGLAQYEEYKITGFLFSQPPGIWDRGLYPLERMDRNFDALLDQTLAYRQSLSAVEYIVAVYGEDGLHKIINNLAQGKNFHDSMIQALGTTPEQFENGWHTWLSGELNQPLYIKREDKV
;
A
#
# COMPACT_ATOMS: atom_id res chain seq x y z
N MET A 1 -65.31 38.19 -9.73
CA MET A 1 -64.95 36.88 -10.32
C MET A 1 -64.46 37.14 -11.73
N THR A 2 -63.16 37.35 -11.92
CA THR A 2 -62.57 37.61 -13.25
C THR A 2 -61.07 37.35 -13.25
N MET A 3 -60.66 36.28 -13.93
CA MET A 3 -59.41 36.09 -14.69
C MET A 3 -58.09 36.70 -14.16
N LYS A 4 -57.82 36.71 -12.86
CA LYS A 4 -56.49 37.12 -12.34
C LYS A 4 -55.83 36.15 -11.36
N GLN A 5 -56.43 34.99 -11.15
CA GLN A 5 -55.97 34.01 -10.15
C GLN A 5 -55.64 32.63 -10.74
N GLN A 6 -55.50 32.54 -12.07
CA GLN A 6 -54.98 31.35 -12.76
C GLN A 6 -53.55 31.55 -13.31
N TYR A 7 -52.89 32.67 -12.98
CA TYR A 7 -51.58 33.04 -13.54
C TYR A 7 -50.38 32.78 -12.63
N ILE A 8 -50.54 32.11 -11.48
CA ILE A 8 -49.46 31.94 -10.49
C ILE A 8 -48.94 30.50 -10.33
N LEU A 9 -49.49 29.49 -11.01
CA LEU A 9 -48.93 28.12 -10.96
C LEU A 9 -48.88 27.48 -12.34
N GLN A 10 -48.19 28.14 -13.27
CA GLN A 10 -47.41 27.43 -14.27
C GLN A 10 -45.99 27.98 -14.12
N GLU A 11 -45.21 27.37 -13.24
CA GLU A 11 -43.76 27.39 -13.41
C GLU A 11 -43.49 26.88 -14.82
N GLN A 12 -43.20 27.80 -15.73
CA GLN A 12 -42.61 27.44 -17.01
C GLN A 12 -41.27 26.79 -16.68
N GLU A 13 -41.23 25.46 -16.66
CA GLU A 13 -39.98 24.73 -16.82
C GLU A 13 -39.37 25.18 -18.14
N GLN A 14 -38.43 26.12 -18.08
CA GLN A 14 -37.66 26.49 -19.26
C GLN A 14 -36.95 25.23 -19.75
N PRO A 15 -37.10 24.84 -21.02
CA PRO A 15 -36.46 23.64 -21.52
C PRO A 15 -34.95 23.81 -21.36
N ALA A 16 -34.33 22.90 -20.60
CA ALA A 16 -32.89 22.89 -20.40
C ALA A 16 -32.17 23.04 -21.75
N SER A 17 -31.20 23.95 -21.82
CA SER A 17 -30.47 24.23 -23.06
C SER A 17 -29.83 22.94 -23.59
N HIS A 18 -29.63 22.86 -24.92
CA HIS A 18 -29.01 21.69 -25.55
C HIS A 18 -27.67 21.29 -24.88
N ILE A 19 -26.93 22.26 -24.35
CA ILE A 19 -25.69 22.06 -23.61
C ILE A 19 -25.95 21.31 -22.29
N VAL A 20 -26.96 21.71 -21.52
CA VAL A 20 -27.31 21.05 -20.25
C VAL A 20 -27.76 19.61 -20.51
N LYS A 21 -28.58 19.37 -21.54
CA LYS A 21 -28.99 18.00 -21.93
C LYS A 21 -27.81 17.13 -22.35
N LEU A 22 -26.87 17.67 -23.13
CA LEU A 22 -25.66 16.97 -23.52
C LEU A 22 -24.80 16.63 -22.29
N LEU A 23 -24.63 17.59 -21.37
CA LEU A 23 -23.87 17.39 -20.14
C LEU A 23 -24.50 16.30 -19.25
N SER A 24 -25.83 16.31 -19.10
CA SER A 24 -26.57 15.30 -18.35
C SER A 24 -26.44 13.91 -18.96
N VAL A 25 -26.46 13.80 -20.30
CA VAL A 25 -26.24 12.51 -21.00
C VAL A 25 -24.81 12.02 -20.78
N VAL A 26 -23.81 12.91 -20.88
CA VAL A 26 -22.40 12.56 -20.60
C VAL A 26 -22.23 12.09 -19.16
N LEU A 27 -22.81 12.79 -18.19
CA LEU A 27 -22.81 12.39 -16.77
C LEU A 27 -23.50 11.06 -16.54
N ALA A 28 -24.66 10.82 -17.17
CA ALA A 28 -25.37 9.54 -17.06
C ALA A 28 -24.58 8.38 -17.69
N VAL A 29 -23.88 8.61 -18.81
CA VAL A 29 -22.99 7.63 -19.43
C VAL A 29 -21.78 7.38 -18.55
N LEU A 30 -21.13 8.41 -18.01
CA LEU A 30 -20.02 8.27 -17.07
C LEU A 30 -20.45 7.53 -15.79
N PHE A 31 -21.65 7.82 -15.28
CA PHE A 31 -22.24 7.11 -14.16
C PHE A 31 -22.50 5.64 -14.50
N MET A 32 -23.16 5.34 -15.62
CA MET A 32 -23.39 3.96 -16.06
C MET A 32 -22.09 3.19 -16.30
N VAL A 33 -21.09 3.81 -16.93
CA VAL A 33 -19.76 3.23 -17.14
C VAL A 33 -19.08 3.00 -15.80
N GLY A 34 -19.17 3.95 -14.86
CA GLY A 34 -18.65 3.81 -13.50
C GLY A 34 -19.33 2.67 -12.73
N THR A 35 -20.66 2.60 -12.76
CA THR A 35 -21.45 1.52 -12.13
C THR A 35 -21.16 0.16 -12.79
N PHE A 36 -21.02 0.12 -14.11
CA PHE A 36 -20.65 -1.10 -14.85
C PHE A 36 -19.23 -1.57 -14.51
N MET A 37 -18.28 -0.63 -14.41
CA MET A 37 -16.91 -0.87 -13.95
C MET A 37 -16.87 -1.47 -12.54
N LEU A 38 -17.74 -0.98 -11.64
CA LEU A 38 -17.84 -1.45 -10.27
C LEU A 38 -18.41 -2.89 -10.19
N ILE A 39 -19.48 -3.18 -10.93
CA ILE A 39 -20.30 -4.40 -10.74
C ILE A 39 -19.87 -5.58 -11.63
N ARG A 40 -19.37 -5.34 -12.86
CA ARG A 40 -19.26 -6.42 -13.88
C ARG A 40 -17.89 -6.61 -14.52
N VAL A 41 -16.90 -5.81 -14.18
CA VAL A 41 -15.56 -5.93 -14.76
C VAL A 41 -14.78 -7.03 -14.03
N PRO A 42 -14.34 -8.10 -14.74
CA PRO A 42 -13.51 -9.16 -14.17
C PRO A 42 -12.27 -8.57 -13.47
N GLY A 43 -11.81 -9.20 -12.39
CA GLY A 43 -10.65 -8.73 -11.60
C GLY A 43 -9.42 -8.44 -12.47
N GLY A 44 -9.16 -9.27 -13.48
CA GLY A 44 -8.09 -9.05 -14.45
C GLY A 44 -8.16 -7.70 -15.19
N ILE A 45 -9.36 -7.26 -15.62
CA ILE A 45 -9.55 -5.98 -16.31
C ILE A 45 -9.42 -4.81 -15.32
N LYS A 46 -9.93 -4.96 -14.09
CA LYS A 46 -9.74 -3.94 -13.03
C LYS A 46 -8.25 -3.72 -12.76
N GLY A 47 -7.45 -4.79 -12.70
CA GLY A 47 -5.99 -4.70 -12.54
C GLY A 47 -5.28 -3.96 -13.68
N TYR A 48 -5.71 -4.14 -14.94
CA TYR A 48 -5.15 -3.39 -16.07
C TYR A 48 -5.49 -1.89 -16.02
N LEU A 49 -6.74 -1.55 -15.68
CA LEU A 49 -7.16 -0.15 -15.50
C LEU A 49 -6.41 0.51 -14.36
N TYR A 50 -6.26 -0.19 -13.22
CA TYR A 50 -5.44 0.26 -12.11
C TYR A 50 -3.99 0.52 -12.53
N GLY A 51 -3.37 -0.41 -13.27
CA GLY A 51 -2.02 -0.24 -13.80
C GLY A 51 -1.87 1.01 -14.68
N PHE A 52 -2.89 1.34 -15.49
CA PHE A 52 -2.90 2.59 -16.26
C PHE A 52 -2.95 3.84 -15.36
N PHE A 53 -3.83 3.85 -14.33
CA PHE A 53 -3.88 4.95 -13.36
C PHE A 53 -2.58 5.11 -12.58
N ARG A 54 -1.94 4.00 -12.22
CA ARG A 54 -0.61 3.99 -11.58
C ARG A 54 0.43 4.69 -12.45
N GLU A 55 0.50 4.37 -13.74
CA GLU A 55 1.46 5.01 -14.65
C GLU A 55 1.16 6.51 -14.86
N ILE A 56 -0.11 6.92 -14.83
CA ILE A 56 -0.47 8.36 -14.80
C ILE A 56 0.05 9.02 -13.51
N ALA A 57 -0.19 8.44 -12.34
CA ALA A 57 0.26 8.98 -11.06
C ALA A 57 1.80 9.09 -11.02
N ARG A 58 2.49 8.06 -11.52
CA ARG A 58 3.95 8.03 -11.70
C ARG A 58 4.42 9.17 -12.59
N ALA A 59 3.84 9.33 -13.78
CA ALA A 59 4.21 10.38 -14.73
C ALA A 59 3.93 11.78 -14.18
N GLN A 60 2.78 12.00 -13.54
CA GLN A 60 2.44 13.26 -12.88
C GLN A 60 3.45 13.64 -11.80
N THR A 61 3.88 12.67 -10.98
CA THR A 61 4.89 12.93 -9.95
C THR A 61 6.20 13.34 -10.57
N LEU A 62 6.69 12.61 -11.59
CA LEU A 62 7.95 12.93 -12.27
C LEU A 62 7.92 14.31 -12.95
N LEU A 63 6.78 14.72 -13.50
CA LEU A 63 6.59 16.07 -14.06
C LEU A 63 6.64 17.15 -12.97
N ARG A 64 5.96 16.93 -11.83
CA ARG A 64 5.96 17.88 -10.70
C ARG A 64 7.35 18.05 -10.08
N THR A 65 8.16 17.00 -10.09
CA THR A 65 9.52 17.02 -9.53
C THR A 65 10.60 17.20 -10.61
N HIS A 66 10.24 17.59 -11.84
CA HIS A 66 11.19 17.66 -12.95
C HIS A 66 12.34 18.64 -12.71
N GLY A 67 12.06 19.77 -12.04
CA GLY A 67 13.05 20.79 -11.71
C GLY A 67 13.88 20.53 -10.45
N TRP A 68 13.69 19.38 -9.79
CA TRP A 68 14.47 19.01 -8.61
C TRP A 68 15.84 18.48 -9.02
N GLN A 69 16.81 18.52 -8.09
CA GLN A 69 18.07 17.80 -8.26
C GLN A 69 17.78 16.31 -8.40
N HIS A 70 18.64 15.61 -9.16
CA HIS A 70 18.44 14.20 -9.42
C HIS A 70 19.74 13.44 -9.53
N ALA A 71 19.68 12.17 -9.09
CA ALA A 71 20.65 11.14 -9.38
C ALA A 71 19.92 10.03 -10.15
N GLU A 72 20.57 9.41 -11.13
CA GLU A 72 19.96 8.39 -11.97
C GLU A 72 20.99 7.33 -12.32
N ASP A 73 20.53 6.10 -12.42
CA ASP A 73 21.31 4.96 -12.88
C ASP A 73 20.40 4.04 -13.73
N ASP A 74 20.84 2.83 -14.09
CA ASP A 74 20.07 1.92 -14.96
C ASP A 74 18.69 1.50 -14.42
N TYR A 75 18.46 1.56 -13.10
CA TYR A 75 17.24 1.05 -12.46
C TYR A 75 16.48 2.10 -11.64
N LEU A 76 17.10 3.20 -11.23
CA LEU A 76 16.53 4.19 -10.30
C LEU A 76 16.59 5.61 -10.86
N ILE A 77 15.59 6.43 -10.54
CA ILE A 77 15.60 7.88 -10.71
C ILE A 77 15.31 8.50 -9.35
N ILE A 78 16.28 9.15 -8.73
CA ILE A 78 16.12 9.80 -7.42
C ILE A 78 15.93 11.30 -7.62
N ARG A 79 14.93 11.89 -6.96
CA ARG A 79 14.64 13.33 -6.95
C ARG A 79 14.74 13.86 -5.54
N TYR A 80 15.50 14.94 -5.33
CA TYR A 80 15.77 15.49 -4.01
C TYR A 80 16.02 17.01 -4.08
N ARG A 81 16.13 17.66 -2.92
CA ARG A 81 16.54 19.07 -2.79
C ARG A 81 17.56 19.23 -1.67
N GLY A 82 18.74 19.77 -1.99
CA GLY A 82 19.78 20.16 -1.02
C GLY A 82 20.64 19.02 -0.46
N ASP A 83 20.06 17.85 -0.16
CA ASP A 83 20.76 16.73 0.49
C ASP A 83 21.29 15.70 -0.51
N GLN A 84 22.39 16.01 -1.19
CA GLN A 84 22.99 15.10 -2.18
C GLN A 84 23.54 13.82 -1.53
N GLU A 85 24.24 13.93 -0.40
CA GLU A 85 24.79 12.76 0.29
C GLU A 85 23.68 11.81 0.76
N GLY A 86 22.58 12.36 1.29
CA GLY A 86 21.40 11.56 1.63
C GLY A 86 20.77 10.88 0.41
N ALA A 87 20.76 11.55 -0.75
CA ALA A 87 20.27 10.96 -1.99
C ALA A 87 21.15 9.81 -2.49
N GLU A 88 22.46 9.95 -2.40
CA GLU A 88 23.43 8.89 -2.73
C GLU A 88 23.27 7.69 -1.80
N LEU A 89 23.09 7.92 -0.48
CA LEU A 89 22.83 6.85 0.48
C LEU A 89 21.51 6.11 0.22
N VAL A 90 20.45 6.83 -0.13
CA VAL A 90 19.16 6.22 -0.54
C VAL A 90 19.36 5.38 -1.80
N GLN A 91 20.09 5.90 -2.80
CA GLN A 91 20.37 5.19 -4.05
C GLN A 91 21.15 3.90 -3.79
N GLU A 92 22.24 3.99 -3.04
CA GLU A 92 23.10 2.85 -2.69
C GLU A 92 22.31 1.79 -1.91
N THR A 93 21.55 2.21 -0.90
CA THR A 93 20.76 1.28 -0.07
C THR A 93 19.68 0.57 -0.88
N THR A 94 18.98 1.31 -1.74
CA THR A 94 17.97 0.70 -2.64
C THR A 94 18.62 -0.31 -3.56
N ARG A 95 19.81 0.02 -4.10
CA ARG A 95 20.57 -0.86 -4.98
C ARG A 95 20.95 -2.18 -4.34
N LEU A 96 21.34 -2.17 -3.08
CA LEU A 96 21.67 -3.38 -2.32
C LEU A 96 20.49 -4.34 -2.22
N PHE A 97 19.27 -3.80 -2.13
CA PHE A 97 18.04 -4.59 -1.96
C PHE A 97 17.36 -4.94 -3.27
N TYR A 98 17.56 -4.12 -4.30
CA TYR A 98 16.82 -4.16 -5.56
C TYR A 98 16.78 -5.56 -6.17
N GLN A 99 17.95 -6.18 -6.36
CA GLN A 99 18.06 -7.47 -7.05
C GLN A 99 17.39 -8.57 -6.24
N ARG A 100 17.65 -8.61 -4.93
CA ARG A 100 17.08 -9.61 -4.03
C ARG A 100 15.56 -9.55 -3.99
N ILE A 101 14.97 -8.36 -3.82
CA ILE A 101 13.51 -8.19 -3.81
C ILE A 101 12.92 -8.51 -5.19
N CYS A 102 13.58 -8.12 -6.28
CA CYS A 102 13.11 -8.48 -7.61
C CYS A 102 13.12 -9.99 -7.85
N ASP A 103 14.17 -10.70 -7.42
CA ASP A 103 14.32 -12.14 -7.58
C ASP A 103 13.31 -12.91 -6.75
N ASP A 104 13.09 -12.51 -5.49
CA ASP A 104 12.13 -13.16 -4.58
C ASP A 104 10.71 -13.16 -5.16
N PHE A 105 10.36 -12.15 -5.97
CA PHE A 105 9.05 -12.01 -6.60
C PHE A 105 9.03 -12.34 -8.10
N ASN A 106 10.16 -12.82 -8.65
CA ASN A 106 10.37 -13.05 -10.09
C ASN A 106 9.90 -11.86 -10.94
N PHE A 107 10.28 -10.66 -10.51
CA PHE A 107 9.84 -9.39 -11.09
C PHE A 107 11.00 -8.66 -11.75
N THR A 108 10.76 -8.09 -12.93
CA THR A 108 11.71 -7.22 -13.61
C THR A 108 11.04 -5.91 -13.97
N PRO A 109 11.41 -4.78 -13.33
CA PRO A 109 10.86 -3.47 -13.68
C PRO A 109 11.10 -3.12 -15.16
N ALA A 110 10.02 -2.79 -15.88
CA ALA A 110 10.11 -2.35 -17.27
C ALA A 110 10.68 -0.93 -17.43
N ARG A 111 10.73 -0.17 -16.34
CA ARG A 111 11.18 1.23 -16.28
C ARG A 111 11.91 1.47 -14.98
N LYS A 112 12.74 2.52 -14.96
CA LYS A 112 13.40 2.99 -13.73
C LYS A 112 12.37 3.35 -12.66
N ILE A 113 12.67 2.98 -11.42
CA ILE A 113 11.85 3.26 -10.25
C ILE A 113 12.13 4.69 -9.76
N PRO A 114 11.11 5.55 -9.71
CA PRO A 114 11.27 6.89 -9.18
C PRO A 114 11.22 6.88 -7.65
N ILE A 115 12.20 7.54 -7.03
CA ILE A 115 12.29 7.76 -5.58
C ILE A 115 12.33 9.26 -5.33
N ILE A 116 11.44 9.78 -4.48
CA ILE A 116 11.40 11.19 -4.10
C ILE A 116 11.81 11.32 -2.64
N ILE A 117 12.81 12.16 -2.37
CA ILE A 117 13.33 12.41 -1.03
C ILE A 117 12.79 13.73 -0.54
N HIS A 118 12.08 13.68 0.59
CA HIS A 118 11.52 14.84 1.27
C HIS A 118 12.42 15.25 2.44
N ALA A 119 12.64 16.55 2.60
CA ALA A 119 13.56 17.06 3.62
C ALA A 119 12.99 16.95 5.03
N SER A 120 11.66 16.86 5.18
CA SER A 120 10.99 16.77 6.47
C SER A 120 9.71 15.95 6.42
N ARG A 121 9.22 15.53 7.59
CA ARG A 121 7.94 14.82 7.75
C ARG A 121 6.77 15.64 7.24
N GLU A 122 6.78 16.95 7.47
CA GLU A 122 5.75 17.86 7.00
C GLU A 122 5.67 17.86 5.47
N GLU A 123 6.80 17.90 4.77
CA GLU A 123 6.83 17.86 3.30
C GLU A 123 6.33 16.50 2.77
N LEU A 124 6.75 15.39 3.40
CA LEU A 124 6.30 14.05 3.03
C LEU A 124 4.78 13.92 3.22
N ASN A 125 4.27 14.27 4.39
CA ASN A 125 2.84 14.18 4.73
C ASN A 125 2.00 15.10 3.83
N ALA A 126 2.46 16.33 3.56
CA ALA A 126 1.80 17.26 2.66
C ALA A 126 1.67 16.71 1.23
N SER A 127 2.60 15.86 0.77
CA SER A 127 2.52 15.23 -0.54
C SER A 127 1.32 14.29 -0.70
N PHE A 128 0.78 13.79 0.42
CA PHE A 128 -0.41 12.92 0.48
C PHE A 128 -1.66 13.63 1.03
N GLY A 129 -1.54 14.90 1.43
CA GLY A 129 -2.61 15.62 2.13
C GLY A 129 -2.87 15.09 3.53
N TRP A 130 -1.89 14.40 4.13
CA TRP A 130 -1.98 13.87 5.49
C TRP A 130 -1.65 14.93 6.54
N PRO A 131 -2.17 14.78 7.78
CA PRO A 131 -1.74 15.60 8.90
C PRO A 131 -0.23 15.50 9.14
N ALA A 132 0.39 16.57 9.62
CA ALA A 132 1.82 16.59 9.97
C ALA A 132 2.20 15.57 11.09
N SER A 133 1.22 15.07 11.85
CA SER A 133 1.42 14.09 12.92
C SER A 133 1.66 12.66 12.45
N GLU A 134 1.49 12.37 11.15
CA GLU A 134 1.81 11.05 10.60
C GLU A 134 3.33 10.80 10.66
N ASN A 135 3.73 9.64 11.17
CA ASN A 135 5.13 9.31 11.44
C ASN A 135 5.77 8.42 10.36
N ALA A 136 5.24 8.44 9.14
CA ALA A 136 5.79 7.66 8.04
C ALA A 136 7.24 8.08 7.72
N MET A 137 8.13 7.10 7.60
CA MET A 137 9.50 7.30 7.14
C MET A 137 9.64 7.06 5.63
N GLY A 138 8.77 6.22 5.08
CA GLY A 138 8.63 5.92 3.66
C GLY A 138 7.16 5.70 3.32
N VAL A 139 6.82 5.90 2.04
CA VAL A 139 5.52 5.56 1.46
C VAL A 139 5.68 5.22 -0.02
N TYR A 140 5.26 4.01 -0.38
CA TYR A 140 4.99 3.63 -1.75
C TYR A 140 3.57 4.04 -2.16
N TRP A 141 3.46 4.81 -3.25
CA TRP A 141 2.17 5.09 -3.86
C TRP A 141 2.30 5.42 -5.35
N GLY A 142 1.47 4.76 -6.15
CA GLY A 142 1.29 5.11 -7.57
C GLY A 142 2.56 4.94 -8.40
N GLY A 143 3.33 3.86 -8.15
CA GLY A 143 4.58 3.60 -8.88
C GLY A 143 5.75 4.48 -8.46
N VAL A 144 5.66 5.15 -7.31
CA VAL A 144 6.69 6.05 -6.78
C VAL A 144 6.92 5.75 -5.30
N ILE A 145 8.19 5.62 -4.92
CA ILE A 145 8.61 5.54 -3.52
C ILE A 145 8.93 6.96 -3.04
N ARG A 146 8.40 7.35 -1.88
CA ARG A 146 8.72 8.62 -1.22
C ARG A 146 9.33 8.33 0.14
N VAL A 147 10.42 8.98 0.49
CA VAL A 147 11.13 8.74 1.76
C VAL A 147 11.57 10.03 2.40
N LEU A 148 11.73 10.00 3.71
CA LEU A 148 12.41 11.07 4.44
C LEU A 148 13.91 11.01 4.16
N ALA A 149 14.53 12.19 4.05
CA ALA A 149 15.97 12.32 4.01
C ALA A 149 16.61 11.63 5.24
N PRO A 150 17.73 10.88 5.09
CA PRO A 150 18.37 10.18 6.20
C PRO A 150 18.65 11.08 7.42
N ARG A 151 19.15 12.29 7.17
CA ARG A 151 19.45 13.28 8.21
C ARG A 151 18.21 13.86 8.91
N ALA A 152 17.00 13.61 8.41
CA ALA A 152 15.76 14.06 9.04
C ALA A 152 15.34 13.19 10.25
N TRP A 153 15.92 12.00 10.39
CA TRP A 153 15.55 11.06 11.46
C TRP A 153 16.75 10.32 12.08
N ILE A 154 17.92 10.34 11.46
CA ILE A 154 19.17 9.82 12.02
C ILE A 154 20.01 10.97 12.56
N ASN A 155 20.23 10.97 13.88
CA ASN A 155 21.10 11.93 14.57
C ASN A 155 22.49 11.31 14.77
N GLU A 156 23.25 11.15 13.69
CA GLU A 156 24.60 10.59 13.69
C GLU A 156 25.48 11.34 12.69
N ASP A 157 26.69 11.73 13.10
CA ASP A 157 27.62 12.50 12.28
C ASP A 157 28.66 11.60 11.60
N ASP A 158 28.92 10.39 12.12
CA ASP A 158 29.78 9.41 11.47
C ASP A 158 29.11 8.84 10.20
N PRO A 159 29.65 9.09 8.99
CA PRO A 159 29.04 8.63 7.74
C PRO A 159 28.83 7.11 7.67
N GLU A 160 29.75 6.33 8.26
CA GLU A 160 29.64 4.88 8.26
C GLU A 160 28.55 4.38 9.23
N ALA A 161 28.40 5.01 10.39
CA ALA A 161 27.30 4.72 11.30
C ALA A 161 25.95 5.15 10.72
N MET A 162 25.85 6.34 10.14
CA MET A 162 24.67 6.81 9.40
C MET A 162 24.25 5.80 8.33
N LYS A 163 25.21 5.33 7.52
CA LYS A 163 24.98 4.33 6.49
C LYS A 163 24.47 3.01 7.07
N ARG A 164 25.08 2.50 8.14
CA ARG A 164 24.61 1.26 8.82
C ARG A 164 23.18 1.41 9.37
N ILE A 165 22.88 2.53 10.03
CA ILE A 165 21.55 2.80 10.58
C ILE A 165 20.51 2.87 9.45
N PHE A 166 20.80 3.63 8.38
CA PHE A 166 19.88 3.76 7.26
C PHE A 166 19.70 2.44 6.51
N TRP A 167 20.77 1.67 6.32
CA TRP A 167 20.70 0.36 5.69
C TRP A 167 19.83 -0.61 6.50
N GLN A 168 19.98 -0.62 7.83
CA GLN A 168 19.26 -1.56 8.68
C GLN A 168 17.80 -1.15 8.92
N ALA A 169 17.56 0.12 9.28
CA ALA A 169 16.28 0.61 9.78
C ALA A 169 15.60 1.65 8.86
N GLY A 170 16.20 1.93 7.70
CA GLY A 170 15.61 2.80 6.69
C GLY A 170 14.52 2.08 5.89
N PRO A 171 13.59 2.83 5.29
CA PRO A 171 12.35 2.27 4.74
C PRO A 171 12.53 1.55 3.39
N MET A 172 13.76 1.45 2.85
CA MET A 172 13.96 1.09 1.45
C MET A 172 13.53 -0.35 1.13
N ALA A 173 13.80 -1.32 2.01
CA ALA A 173 13.38 -2.71 1.79
C ALA A 173 11.86 -2.85 1.84
N HIS A 174 11.22 -2.21 2.83
CA HIS A 174 9.77 -2.19 3.01
C HIS A 174 9.05 -1.56 1.81
N GLU A 175 9.43 -0.34 1.42
CA GLU A 175 8.76 0.37 0.32
C GLU A 175 9.01 -0.24 -1.05
N MET A 176 10.20 -0.81 -1.27
CA MET A 176 10.49 -1.55 -2.50
C MET A 176 9.64 -2.81 -2.59
N THR A 177 9.41 -3.52 -1.47
CA THR A 177 8.53 -4.69 -1.44
C THR A 177 7.10 -4.33 -1.79
N HIS A 178 6.58 -3.22 -1.24
CA HIS A 178 5.27 -2.69 -1.63
C HIS A 178 5.18 -2.41 -3.13
N LEU A 179 6.21 -1.76 -3.70
CA LEU A 179 6.25 -1.50 -5.13
C LEU A 179 6.19 -2.79 -5.94
N VAL A 180 7.05 -3.75 -5.63
CA VAL A 180 7.14 -5.00 -6.39
C VAL A 180 5.83 -5.77 -6.30
N LEU A 181 5.25 -5.92 -5.10
CA LEU A 181 3.94 -6.55 -4.92
C LEU A 181 2.86 -5.83 -5.73
N ASP A 182 2.84 -4.49 -5.71
CA ASP A 182 1.87 -3.70 -6.46
C ASP A 182 1.96 -3.93 -7.98
N TYR A 183 3.17 -4.01 -8.52
CA TYR A 183 3.35 -4.28 -9.95
C TYR A 183 2.96 -5.72 -10.31
N VAL A 184 3.33 -6.70 -9.49
CA VAL A 184 3.05 -8.12 -9.72
C VAL A 184 1.55 -8.41 -9.59
N ALA A 185 0.95 -8.02 -8.46
CA ALA A 185 -0.46 -8.28 -8.16
C ALA A 185 -1.41 -7.21 -8.74
N ARG A 186 -0.89 -6.12 -9.32
CA ARG A 186 -1.70 -5.03 -9.91
C ARG A 186 -2.69 -4.41 -8.91
N GLY A 187 -2.22 -4.16 -7.69
CA GLY A 187 -3.02 -3.61 -6.60
C GLY A 187 -4.09 -4.57 -6.04
N ASN A 188 -4.07 -5.85 -6.42
CA ASN A 188 -5.08 -6.83 -6.05
C ASN A 188 -4.70 -7.59 -4.75
N TYR A 189 -4.64 -6.89 -3.62
CA TYR A 189 -4.35 -7.48 -2.31
C TYR A 189 -4.98 -6.65 -1.18
N PRO A 190 -5.26 -7.25 -0.01
CA PRO A 190 -5.71 -6.50 1.16
C PRO A 190 -4.54 -5.76 1.82
N ARG A 191 -4.84 -4.68 2.55
CA ARG A 191 -3.81 -3.83 3.17
C ARG A 191 -2.94 -4.60 4.15
N TRP A 192 -3.53 -5.41 5.02
CA TRP A 192 -2.76 -6.17 6.00
C TRP A 192 -1.73 -7.11 5.34
N PHE A 193 -2.07 -7.71 4.19
CA PHE A 193 -1.16 -8.65 3.52
C PHE A 193 0.06 -7.91 2.95
N THR A 194 -0.14 -6.75 2.32
CA THR A 194 0.99 -5.96 1.80
C THR A 194 1.90 -5.45 2.93
N GLU A 195 1.35 -5.08 4.08
CA GLU A 195 2.14 -4.67 5.25
C GLU A 195 2.93 -5.84 5.83
N GLY A 196 2.27 -6.97 6.05
CA GLY A 196 2.92 -8.16 6.59
C GLY A 196 4.04 -8.66 5.69
N LEU A 197 3.82 -8.62 4.37
CA LEU A 197 4.82 -9.02 3.39
C LEU A 197 6.01 -8.07 3.33
N ALA A 198 5.76 -6.75 3.35
CA ALA A 198 6.82 -5.76 3.37
C ALA A 198 7.68 -5.84 4.65
N GLN A 199 7.05 -6.06 5.82
CA GLN A 199 7.77 -6.31 7.07
C GLN A 199 8.56 -7.62 7.05
N TYR A 200 7.99 -8.68 6.46
CA TYR A 200 8.66 -9.97 6.35
C TYR A 200 9.92 -9.87 5.47
N GLU A 201 9.81 -9.25 4.30
CA GLU A 201 10.92 -9.01 3.39
C GLU A 201 11.98 -8.09 4.00
N GLU A 202 11.56 -7.01 4.66
CA GLU A 202 12.47 -6.12 5.39
C GLU A 202 13.27 -6.90 6.44
N TYR A 203 12.59 -7.69 7.29
CA TYR A 203 13.26 -8.55 8.27
C TYR A 203 14.23 -9.54 7.62
N LYS A 204 13.81 -10.21 6.55
CA LYS A 204 14.63 -11.19 5.81
C LYS A 204 15.90 -10.56 5.23
N ILE A 205 15.84 -9.28 4.89
CA ILE A 205 16.93 -8.55 4.22
C ILE A 205 17.85 -7.85 5.22
N THR A 206 17.29 -7.16 6.21
CA THR A 206 18.04 -6.27 7.11
C THR A 206 18.11 -6.77 8.55
N GLY A 207 17.28 -7.76 8.90
CA GLY A 207 17.08 -8.21 10.29
C GLY A 207 16.29 -7.21 11.14
N PHE A 208 15.74 -6.15 10.55
CA PHE A 208 14.98 -5.15 11.29
C PHE A 208 13.60 -5.68 11.68
N LEU A 209 13.21 -5.38 12.92
CA LEU A 209 11.87 -5.60 13.44
C LEU A 209 11.47 -4.35 14.21
N PHE A 210 10.26 -3.87 13.96
CA PHE A 210 9.68 -2.81 14.78
C PHE A 210 9.62 -3.24 16.25
N SER A 211 9.91 -2.29 17.13
CA SER A 211 9.78 -2.50 18.57
C SER A 211 8.35 -2.93 18.91
N GLN A 212 8.23 -4.06 19.60
CA GLN A 212 6.93 -4.58 20.05
C GLN A 212 6.71 -4.12 21.49
N PRO A 213 5.66 -3.31 21.75
CA PRO A 213 5.31 -2.97 23.12
C PRO A 213 5.05 -4.25 23.94
N PRO A 214 5.53 -4.33 25.20
CA PRO A 214 5.18 -5.45 26.07
C PRO A 214 3.66 -5.66 26.14
N GLY A 215 3.23 -6.92 26.08
CA GLY A 215 1.81 -7.28 26.13
C GLY A 215 0.99 -6.91 24.89
N ILE A 216 1.63 -6.70 23.72
CA ILE A 216 0.91 -6.38 22.46
C ILE A 216 -0.19 -7.40 22.15
N TRP A 217 0.08 -8.68 22.40
CA TRP A 217 -0.85 -9.80 22.13
C TRP A 217 -2.01 -9.89 23.13
N ASP A 218 -1.87 -9.27 24.30
CA ASP A 218 -2.91 -9.26 25.33
C ASP A 218 -4.00 -8.22 25.05
N ARG A 219 -3.77 -7.33 24.06
CA ARG A 219 -4.70 -6.25 23.68
C ARG A 219 -5.92 -6.72 22.87
N GLY A 220 -5.96 -8.00 22.53
CA GLY A 220 -7.01 -8.61 21.74
C GLY A 220 -6.82 -8.46 20.24
N LEU A 221 -6.70 -9.57 19.54
CA LEU A 221 -6.51 -9.61 18.09
C LEU A 221 -7.72 -9.08 17.34
N TYR A 222 -7.47 -8.34 16.27
CA TYR A 222 -8.48 -8.03 15.27
C TYR A 222 -8.80 -9.27 14.44
N PRO A 223 -10.09 -9.58 14.18
CA PRO A 223 -10.45 -10.59 13.21
C PRO A 223 -9.89 -10.25 11.82
N LEU A 224 -9.44 -11.25 11.05
CA LEU A 224 -8.87 -11.05 9.72
C LEU A 224 -9.86 -10.34 8.79
N GLU A 225 -11.15 -10.67 8.87
CA GLU A 225 -12.19 -10.00 8.09
C GLU A 225 -12.26 -8.49 8.37
N ARG A 226 -11.99 -8.08 9.62
CA ARG A 226 -11.94 -6.66 9.98
C ARG A 226 -10.70 -5.98 9.42
N MET A 227 -9.56 -6.68 9.43
CA MET A 227 -8.32 -6.20 8.80
C MET A 227 -8.46 -6.09 7.28
N ASP A 228 -9.17 -7.02 6.63
CA ASP A 228 -9.46 -6.98 5.19
C ASP A 228 -10.22 -5.72 4.78
N ARG A 229 -11.20 -5.30 5.58
CA ARG A 229 -12.12 -4.20 5.22
C ARG A 229 -11.66 -2.82 5.68
N ASN A 230 -11.05 -2.73 6.87
CA ASN A 230 -10.93 -1.47 7.60
C ASN A 230 -9.52 -1.25 8.20
N PHE A 231 -8.46 -1.82 7.61
CA PHE A 231 -7.10 -1.79 8.16
C PHE A 231 -6.66 -0.41 8.66
N ASP A 232 -6.72 0.62 7.81
CA ASP A 232 -6.25 1.98 8.15
C ASP A 232 -7.12 2.67 9.21
N ALA A 233 -8.34 2.18 9.44
CA ALA A 233 -9.28 2.70 10.44
C ALA A 233 -9.24 1.92 11.77
N LEU A 234 -8.36 0.93 11.91
CA LEU A 234 -8.19 0.19 13.17
C LEU A 234 -7.56 1.09 14.23
N LEU A 235 -8.09 1.03 15.45
CA LEU A 235 -7.65 1.89 16.56
C LEU A 235 -6.22 1.61 17.03
N ASP A 236 -5.83 0.34 17.12
CA ASP A 236 -4.48 -0.08 17.49
C ASP A 236 -3.71 -0.48 16.23
N GLN A 237 -3.17 0.51 15.52
CA GLN A 237 -2.35 0.29 14.34
C GLN A 237 -1.12 -0.57 14.67
N THR A 238 -0.48 -0.37 15.82
CA THR A 238 0.71 -1.17 16.19
C THR A 238 0.38 -2.66 16.24
N LEU A 239 -0.76 -3.01 16.81
CA LEU A 239 -1.25 -4.39 16.80
C LEU A 239 -1.60 -4.86 15.39
N ALA A 240 -2.25 -4.02 14.56
CA ALA A 240 -2.62 -4.39 13.20
C ALA A 240 -1.41 -4.76 12.34
N TYR A 241 -0.35 -3.93 12.36
CA TYR A 241 0.92 -4.23 11.68
C TYR A 241 1.59 -5.50 12.26
N ARG A 242 1.59 -5.68 13.59
CA ARG A 242 2.17 -6.90 14.19
C ARG A 242 1.40 -8.17 13.81
N GLN A 243 0.07 -8.10 13.75
CA GLN A 243 -0.78 -9.18 13.26
C GLN A 243 -0.48 -9.51 11.81
N SER A 244 -0.39 -8.49 10.94
CA SER A 244 -0.04 -8.63 9.52
C SER A 244 1.25 -9.42 9.33
N LEU A 245 2.33 -9.02 10.01
CA LEU A 245 3.61 -9.74 9.95
C LEU A 245 3.43 -11.19 10.43
N SER A 246 2.80 -11.41 11.57
CA SER A 246 2.64 -12.77 12.11
C SER A 246 1.79 -13.70 11.24
N ALA A 247 0.81 -13.17 10.50
CA ALA A 247 0.02 -13.94 9.57
C ALA A 247 0.85 -14.37 8.35
N VAL A 248 1.76 -13.51 7.87
CA VAL A 248 2.71 -13.87 6.81
C VAL A 248 3.78 -14.84 7.32
N GLU A 249 4.30 -14.63 8.54
CA GLU A 249 5.21 -15.58 9.20
C GLU A 249 4.57 -16.98 9.30
N TYR A 250 3.29 -17.05 9.65
CA TYR A 250 2.53 -18.32 9.67
C TYR A 250 2.41 -18.97 8.29
N ILE A 251 2.15 -18.20 7.22
CA ILE A 251 2.13 -18.73 5.85
C ILE A 251 3.47 -19.39 5.54
N VAL A 252 4.58 -18.70 5.82
CA VAL A 252 5.92 -19.20 5.56
C VAL A 252 6.25 -20.41 6.43
N ALA A 253 5.93 -20.37 7.73
CA ALA A 253 6.25 -21.45 8.67
C ALA A 253 5.51 -22.75 8.34
N VAL A 254 4.26 -22.68 7.87
CA VAL A 254 3.41 -23.86 7.66
C VAL A 254 3.36 -24.32 6.20
N TYR A 255 3.41 -23.39 5.25
CA TYR A 255 3.25 -23.66 3.82
C TYR A 255 4.50 -23.35 2.99
N GLY A 256 5.56 -22.83 3.62
CA GLY A 256 6.78 -22.38 2.95
C GLY A 256 6.59 -21.07 2.18
N GLU A 257 7.70 -20.48 1.74
CA GLU A 257 7.68 -19.33 0.82
C GLU A 257 6.92 -19.67 -0.49
N ASP A 258 6.93 -20.94 -0.90
CA ASP A 258 6.12 -21.43 -2.03
C ASP A 258 4.62 -21.16 -1.86
N GLY A 259 4.08 -21.26 -0.64
CA GLY A 259 2.69 -20.91 -0.35
C GLY A 259 2.42 -19.43 -0.59
N LEU A 260 3.34 -18.57 -0.13
CA LEU A 260 3.28 -17.12 -0.31
C LEU A 260 3.37 -16.73 -1.80
N HIS A 261 4.32 -17.32 -2.54
CA HIS A 261 4.46 -17.09 -3.98
C HIS A 261 3.24 -17.59 -4.76
N LYS A 262 2.62 -18.71 -4.38
CA LYS A 262 1.37 -19.18 -5.00
C LYS A 262 0.22 -18.20 -4.79
N ILE A 263 0.09 -17.60 -3.60
CA ILE A 263 -0.90 -16.54 -3.36
C ILE A 263 -0.64 -15.39 -4.34
N ILE A 264 0.57 -14.83 -4.35
CA ILE A 264 0.92 -13.67 -5.19
C ILE A 264 0.70 -13.95 -6.68
N ASN A 265 1.07 -15.15 -7.17
CA ASN A 265 0.84 -15.57 -8.54
C ASN A 265 -0.65 -15.69 -8.90
N ASN A 266 -1.48 -16.13 -7.96
CA ASN A 266 -2.93 -16.15 -8.14
C ASN A 266 -3.51 -14.72 -8.22
N LEU A 267 -3.00 -13.78 -7.39
CA LEU A 267 -3.40 -12.38 -7.45
C LEU A 267 -2.98 -11.70 -8.76
N ALA A 268 -1.80 -12.02 -9.29
CA ALA A 268 -1.30 -11.56 -10.58
C ALA A 268 -2.21 -11.99 -11.75
N GLN A 269 -2.91 -13.12 -11.61
CA GLN A 269 -3.92 -13.60 -12.56
C GLN A 269 -5.29 -12.92 -12.40
N GLY A 270 -5.42 -12.01 -11.43
CA GLY A 270 -6.65 -11.25 -11.15
C GLY A 270 -7.68 -12.01 -10.31
N LYS A 271 -7.30 -13.11 -9.65
CA LYS A 271 -8.15 -13.82 -8.68
C LYS A 271 -8.28 -12.98 -7.40
N ASN A 272 -9.42 -13.00 -6.73
CA ASN A 272 -9.53 -12.29 -5.44
C ASN A 272 -8.65 -12.96 -4.38
N PHE A 273 -8.42 -12.25 -3.28
CA PHE A 273 -7.48 -12.70 -2.26
C PHE A 273 -7.91 -14.00 -1.55
N HIS A 274 -9.19 -14.14 -1.21
CA HIS A 274 -9.70 -15.35 -0.55
C HIS A 274 -9.57 -16.58 -1.45
N ASP A 275 -9.95 -16.48 -2.73
CA ASP A 275 -9.75 -17.57 -3.70
C ASP A 275 -8.27 -17.90 -3.90
N SER A 276 -7.40 -16.89 -3.84
CA SER A 276 -5.96 -17.07 -3.96
C SER A 276 -5.38 -17.82 -2.77
N MET A 277 -5.84 -17.53 -1.54
CA MET A 277 -5.47 -18.28 -0.35
C MET A 277 -5.98 -19.73 -0.40
N ILE A 278 -7.24 -19.94 -0.77
CA ILE A 278 -7.81 -21.29 -0.88
C ILE A 278 -7.02 -22.14 -1.87
N GLN A 279 -6.72 -21.59 -3.05
CA GLN A 279 -5.98 -22.33 -4.07
C GLN A 279 -4.50 -22.57 -3.71
N ALA A 280 -3.87 -21.65 -2.99
CA ALA A 280 -2.46 -21.76 -2.64
C ALA A 280 -2.23 -22.65 -1.41
N LEU A 281 -3.09 -22.52 -0.39
CA LEU A 281 -2.90 -23.10 0.94
C LEU A 281 -3.84 -24.29 1.20
N GLY A 282 -4.91 -24.45 0.41
CA GLY A 282 -5.91 -25.50 0.61
C GLY A 282 -6.83 -25.25 1.82
N THR A 283 -6.87 -24.03 2.35
CA THR A 283 -7.65 -23.66 3.53
C THR A 283 -8.61 -22.50 3.24
N THR A 284 -9.78 -22.53 3.87
CA THR A 284 -10.69 -21.37 3.85
C THR A 284 -10.13 -20.23 4.71
N PRO A 285 -10.56 -18.97 4.52
CA PRO A 285 -10.13 -17.86 5.37
C PRO A 285 -10.33 -18.12 6.87
N GLU A 286 -11.45 -18.73 7.24
CA GLU A 286 -11.74 -19.12 8.64
C GLU A 286 -10.78 -20.20 9.16
N GLN A 287 -10.48 -21.22 8.35
CA GLN A 287 -9.51 -22.26 8.72
C GLN A 287 -8.10 -21.69 8.84
N PHE A 288 -7.74 -20.78 7.93
CA PHE A 288 -6.48 -20.06 7.97
C PHE A 288 -6.34 -19.27 9.26
N GLU A 289 -7.32 -18.44 9.60
CA GLU A 289 -7.31 -17.59 10.81
C GLU A 289 -7.23 -18.43 12.09
N ASN A 290 -8.02 -19.50 12.20
CA ASN A 290 -7.97 -20.41 13.35
C ASN A 290 -6.62 -21.14 13.48
N GLY A 291 -6.05 -21.59 12.35
CA GLY A 291 -4.74 -22.21 12.33
C GLY A 291 -3.62 -21.24 12.72
N TRP A 292 -3.67 -20.02 12.20
CA TRP A 292 -2.75 -18.94 12.55
C TRP A 292 -2.81 -18.61 14.05
N HIS A 293 -4.01 -18.44 14.63
CA HIS A 293 -4.17 -18.22 16.06
C HIS A 293 -3.60 -19.37 16.90
N THR A 294 -3.82 -20.62 16.47
CA THR A 294 -3.28 -21.80 17.16
C THR A 294 -1.75 -21.80 17.13
N TRP A 295 -1.17 -21.55 15.97
CA TRP A 295 0.28 -21.46 15.79
C TRP A 295 0.87 -20.32 16.63
N LEU A 296 0.30 -19.12 16.56
CA LEU A 296 0.78 -17.95 17.29
C LEU A 296 0.69 -18.15 18.81
N SER A 297 -0.40 -18.75 19.30
CA SER A 297 -0.54 -19.10 20.72
C SER A 297 0.55 -20.07 21.19
N GLY A 298 0.91 -21.03 20.33
CA GLY A 298 2.02 -21.97 20.57
C GLY A 298 3.38 -21.28 20.62
N GLU A 299 3.68 -20.42 19.65
CA GLU A 299 4.94 -19.65 19.60
C GLU A 299 5.11 -18.73 20.82
N LEU A 300 4.03 -18.11 21.27
CA LEU A 300 4.05 -17.21 22.43
C LEU A 300 3.93 -17.95 23.77
N ASN A 301 3.58 -19.24 23.75
CA ASN A 301 3.26 -20.04 24.92
C ASN A 301 2.22 -19.37 25.86
N GLN A 302 1.21 -18.72 25.26
CA GLN A 302 0.15 -18.01 25.98
C GLN A 302 -1.19 -18.09 25.23
N PRO A 303 -2.35 -18.01 25.92
CA PRO A 303 -3.63 -17.91 25.25
C PRO A 303 -3.78 -16.56 24.53
N LEU A 304 -4.50 -16.56 23.42
CA LEU A 304 -4.84 -15.35 22.67
C LEU A 304 -6.25 -14.88 23.00
N TYR A 305 -6.43 -13.57 23.13
CA TYR A 305 -7.75 -12.94 23.20
C TYR A 305 -8.12 -12.40 21.81
N ILE A 306 -9.35 -12.63 21.37
CA ILE A 306 -9.86 -12.09 20.10
C ILE A 306 -10.87 -10.99 20.44
N LYS A 307 -10.73 -9.82 19.81
CA LYS A 307 -11.72 -8.74 19.92
C LYS A 307 -13.03 -9.25 19.35
N ARG A 308 -14.11 -9.19 20.15
CA ARG A 308 -15.45 -9.46 19.66
C ARG A 308 -15.77 -8.52 18.51
N GLU A 309 -16.61 -8.97 17.59
CA GLU A 309 -17.27 -8.07 16.64
C GLU A 309 -18.14 -7.10 17.43
N ASP A 310 -17.56 -6.00 17.88
CA ASP A 310 -18.37 -4.84 18.20
C ASP A 310 -18.95 -4.38 16.86
N LYS A 311 -20.18 -4.81 16.60
CA LYS A 311 -21.02 -4.29 15.52
C LYS A 311 -21.11 -2.78 15.74
N VAL A 312 -20.25 -2.03 15.04
CA VAL A 312 -20.47 -0.60 14.80
C VAL A 312 -21.34 -0.48 13.56
#